data_AF-A0A960YA89-F1
#
_entry.id   AF-A0A960YA89-F1
#
_cell.length_a   1.000
_cell.length_b   1.000
_cell.length_c   1.000
_cell.angle_alpha   90.00
_cell.angle_beta   90.00
_cell.angle_gamma   90.00
#
_symmetry.space_group_name_H-M   'P 1'
#
loop_
_entity.id
_entity.type
_entity.pdbx_description
1 polymer ?
#
loop_
_entity_poly.entity_id
_entity_poly.type
_entity_poly.pdbx_seq_one_letter_code
_entity_poly.pdbx_strand_id
1 'polypeptide(L)' 'LGLPAADCLAFEDSANGLAAARAAGIATVVTPGIYTAHETFEGAAVVLPSLEGFDWTKADA' A
#
# COMPACT_ATOMS: atom_id res chain seq x y z
N LEU A 1 10.81 -12.05 -4.95
CA LEU A 1 9.88 -12.55 -6.00
C LEU A 1 10.52 -12.62 -7.39
N GLY A 2 11.57 -11.83 -7.67
CA GLY A 2 12.21 -11.83 -8.99
C GLY A 2 11.32 -11.22 -10.09
N LEU A 3 10.30 -10.45 -9.68
CA LEU A 3 9.39 -9.75 -10.57
C LEU A 3 9.78 -8.26 -10.67
N PRO A 4 9.47 -7.60 -11.79
CA PRO A 4 9.50 -6.14 -11.88
C PRO A 4 8.61 -5.50 -10.80
N ALA A 5 8.99 -4.32 -10.33
CA ALA A 5 8.20 -3.59 -9.33
C ALA A 5 6.80 -3.23 -9.83
N ALA A 6 6.66 -2.97 -11.14
CA ALA A 6 5.37 -2.68 -11.79
C ALA A 6 4.38 -3.86 -11.75
N ASP A 7 4.89 -5.09 -11.58
CA ASP A 7 4.06 -6.30 -11.45
C ASP A 7 3.81 -6.65 -9.97
N CYS A 8 4.19 -5.77 -9.04
CA CYS A 8 4.05 -5.95 -7.60
C CYS A 8 3.11 -4.91 -6.99
N LEU A 9 2.42 -5.33 -5.93
CA LEU A 9 1.65 -4.47 -5.04
C LEU A 9 2.06 -4.77 -3.59
N ALA A 10 2.41 -3.74 -2.84
CA ALA A 10 2.68 -3.85 -1.41
C ALA A 10 1.45 -3.45 -0.58
N PHE A 11 1.26 -4.14 0.54
CA PHE A 11 0.27 -3.80 1.56
C PHE A 11 1.04 -3.47 2.84
N GLU A 12 0.84 -2.27 3.37
CA GLU A 12 1.57 -1.76 4.52
C GLU A 12 0.63 -1.12 5.54
N ASP A 13 1.04 -1.04 6.80
CA ASP A 13 0.30 -0.35 7.85
C ASP A 13 1.07 0.85 8.43
N SER A 14 2.34 1.04 8.07
CA SER A 14 3.23 2.05 8.65
C SER A 14 3.93 2.92 7.59
N ALA A 15 4.34 4.13 7.99
CA ALA A 15 5.06 5.06 7.13
C ALA A 15 6.44 4.53 6.74
N ASN A 16 7.11 3.78 7.61
CA ASN A 16 8.39 3.14 7.31
C ASN A 16 8.26 2.06 6.23
N GLY A 17 7.23 1.23 6.33
CA GLY A 17 6.91 0.23 5.32
C GLY A 17 6.61 0.87 3.97
N LEU A 18 5.76 1.92 3.97
CA LEU A 18 5.47 2.71 2.78
C LEU A 18 6.75 3.30 2.16
N ALA A 19 7.64 3.88 2.96
CA ALA A 19 8.90 4.45 2.47
C ALA A 19 9.79 3.38 1.82
N ALA A 20 9.87 2.19 2.41
CA ALA A 20 10.64 1.08 1.86
C ALA A 20 10.05 0.58 0.53
N ALA A 21 8.73 0.38 0.46
CA ALA A 21 8.06 -0.06 -0.76
C ALA A 21 8.18 0.98 -1.89
N ARG A 22 8.06 2.28 -1.57
CA ARG A 22 8.29 3.38 -2.52
C ARG A 22 9.74 3.41 -3.01
N ALA A 23 10.72 3.20 -2.15
CA ALA A 23 12.12 3.12 -2.55
C ALA A 23 12.40 1.93 -3.49
N ALA A 24 11.63 0.85 -3.36
CA ALA A 24 11.65 -0.29 -4.27
C ALA A 24 10.84 -0.07 -5.57
N GLY A 25 10.17 1.07 -5.72
CA GLY A 25 9.33 1.39 -6.88
C GLY A 25 8.00 0.64 -6.92
N ILE A 26 7.53 0.11 -5.79
CA ILE A 26 6.32 -0.72 -5.70
C ILE A 26 5.12 0.13 -5.30
N ALA A 27 4.02 0.04 -6.05
CA ALA A 27 2.75 0.66 -5.66
C ALA A 27 2.28 0.08 -4.33
N THR A 28 1.81 0.93 -3.42
CA THR A 28 1.54 0.50 -2.03
C THR A 28 0.14 0.93 -1.58
N VAL A 29 -0.65 -0.04 -1.16
CA VAL A 29 -1.90 0.15 -0.41
C VAL A 29 -1.54 0.24 1.06
N VAL A 30 -2.01 1.29 1.74
CA VAL A 30 -1.78 1.42 3.19
C VAL A 30 -3.08 1.21 3.95
N THR A 31 -3.03 0.40 5.00
CA THR A 31 -4.10 0.23 5.98
C THR A 31 -3.62 0.55 7.38
N PRO A 32 -3.74 1.81 7.85
CA PRO A 32 -3.18 2.22 9.13
C PRO A 32 -3.80 1.45 10.29
N GLY A 33 -2.93 0.91 11.16
CA GLY A 33 -3.34 0.25 12.40
C GLY A 33 -3.48 1.24 13.55
N ILE A 34 -3.87 0.72 14.73
CA ILE A 34 -4.03 1.52 15.95
C ILE A 34 -2.75 2.27 16.36
N TYR A 35 -1.58 1.72 16.02
CA TYR A 35 -0.28 2.31 16.35
C TYR A 35 0.20 3.33 15.34
N THR A 36 -0.31 3.31 14.11
CA THR A 36 0.20 4.10 12.98
C THR A 36 -0.83 5.09 12.45
N ALA A 37 -2.05 5.10 13.00
CA ALA A 37 -3.11 6.03 12.62
C ALA A 37 -2.74 7.53 12.73
N HIS A 38 -1.69 7.85 13.50
CA HIS A 38 -1.17 9.20 13.66
C HIS A 38 -0.07 9.56 12.66
N GLU A 39 0.40 8.60 11.86
CA GLU A 39 1.43 8.81 10.85
C GLU A 39 0.84 9.41 9.57
N THR A 40 1.73 9.80 8.66
CA THR A 40 1.35 10.32 7.34
C THR A 40 1.79 9.36 6.25
N PHE A 41 0.93 9.14 5.26
CA PHE A 41 1.12 8.12 4.23
C PHE A 41 1.20 8.74 2.83
N GLU A 42 1.96 9.83 2.72
CA GLU A 42 2.15 10.52 1.43
C GLU A 42 2.81 9.58 0.41
N GLY A 43 2.25 9.56 -0.80
CA GLY A 43 2.71 8.71 -1.90
C GLY A 43 2.29 7.25 -1.80
N ALA A 44 1.42 6.88 -0.86
CA ALA A 44 0.64 5.65 -0.99
C ALA A 44 -0.24 5.73 -2.24
N ALA A 45 -0.45 4.61 -2.92
CA ALA A 45 -1.38 4.52 -4.05
C ALA A 45 -2.82 4.71 -3.57
N VAL A 46 -3.14 4.13 -2.41
CA VAL A 46 -4.41 4.34 -1.71
C VAL A 46 -4.20 4.09 -0.21
N VAL A 47 -4.94 4.82 0.62
CA VAL A 47 -5.03 4.58 2.06
C VAL A 47 -6.45 4.13 2.37
N LEU A 48 -6.59 2.94 2.93
CA LEU A 48 -7.88 2.34 3.27
C LEU A 48 -7.94 2.09 4.78
N PRO A 49 -9.10 2.27 5.44
CA PRO A 49 -9.23 1.92 6.85
C PRO A 49 -9.29 0.39 7.08
N SER A 50 -9.58 -0.39 6.03
CA SER A 50 -9.67 -1.85 6.04
C SER A 50 -9.58 -2.39 4.61
N LEU A 51 -9.18 -3.65 4.45
CA LEU A 51 -9.23 -4.38 3.17
C LEU A 51 -10.58 -5.09 2.94
N GLU A 52 -11.46 -5.09 3.93
CA GLU A 52 -12.79 -5.70 3.84
C GLU A 52 -13.66 -5.00 2.80
N GLY A 53 -14.43 -5.79 2.04
CA GLY A 53 -15.41 -5.27 1.08
C GLY A 53 -14.81 -4.60 -0.17
N PHE A 54 -13.48 -4.59 -0.32
CA PHE A 54 -12.85 -4.08 -1.53
C PHE A 54 -12.97 -5.10 -2.67
N ASP A 55 -13.57 -4.67 -3.77
CA ASP A 55 -13.70 -5.48 -4.98
C ASP A 55 -12.41 -5.41 -5.82
N TRP A 56 -11.48 -6.32 -5.54
CA TRP A 56 -10.19 -6.43 -6.23
C TRP A 56 -10.30 -6.92 -7.68
N THR A 57 -11.50 -7.29 -8.15
CA THR A 57 -11.71 -7.77 -9.52
C THR A 57 -12.05 -6.64 -10.49
N LYS A 58 -12.39 -5.46 -9.98
CA LYS A 58 -12.57 -4.24 -10.78
C LYS A 58 -11.27 -3.45 -10.85
N ALA A 59 -10.32 -3.96 -11.62
CA ALA A 59 -9.35 -3.08 -12.24
C ALA A 59 -9.97 -2.61 -13.57
N ASP A 60 -10.27 -1.32 -13.70
CA ASP A 60 -10.57 -0.76 -15.02
C ASP A 60 -9.33 -1.00 -15.91
N ALA A 61 -9.57 -1.60 -17.09
CA ALA A 61 -8.56 -1.92 -18.08
C ALA A 61 -7.88 -0.67 -18.67
#